data_AF-A0A7C9EXZ5-F1
#
_entry.id   AF-A0A7C9EXZ5-F1
#
_cell.length_a   1.000
_cell.length_b   1.000
_cell.length_c   1.000
_cell.angle_alpha   90.00
_cell.angle_beta   90.00
_cell.angle_gamma   90.00
#
_symmetry.space_group_name_H-M   'P 1'
#
loop_
_entity.id
_entity.type
_entity.pdbx_description
1 polymer ?
#
loop_
_entity_poly.entity_id
_entity_poly.type
_entity_poly.pdbx_seq_one_letter_code
_entity_poly.pdbx_strand_id
1 'polypeptide(L)'
;ILGPDPPRKRRSASRSEFTDSNPILPLSNEIIPCPTCGEIFHNPNLLELHQSTKHAVSELCDGDSGKNVVWIIFKTGWVEYDRSPNIHRILKIHNSPKILARFEEYRETVKAKAARAGDERCAADGNELLRFHCTTLVCNLGQNGNSSICNNHYCSACGIIRF
;
A
#
# COMPACT_ATOMS: atom_id res chain seq x y z
N ILE A 1 10.27 18.37 -91.84
CA ILE A 1 8.91 18.45 -91.27
C ILE A 1 8.72 17.26 -90.34
N LEU A 2 8.14 17.52 -89.16
CA LEU A 2 7.78 16.60 -88.05
C LEU A 2 8.90 16.19 -87.08
N GLY A 3 8.87 16.78 -85.88
CA GLY A 3 9.33 16.13 -84.64
C GLY A 3 8.17 15.40 -83.95
N PRO A 4 8.19 15.23 -82.62
CA PRO A 4 9.16 14.51 -81.77
C PRO A 4 8.46 13.38 -80.97
N ASP A 5 9.18 12.58 -80.17
CA ASP A 5 8.55 11.79 -79.08
C ASP A 5 9.45 11.70 -77.81
N PRO A 6 8.86 11.59 -76.60
CA PRO A 6 9.41 12.09 -75.33
C PRO A 6 10.13 11.04 -74.45
N PRO A 7 10.77 11.45 -73.33
CA PRO A 7 11.63 10.56 -72.55
C PRO A 7 11.01 10.02 -71.24
N ARG A 8 11.57 8.87 -70.84
CA ARG A 8 11.97 8.44 -69.48
C ARG A 8 10.96 7.70 -68.59
N LYS A 9 11.42 6.55 -68.08
CA LYS A 9 11.36 6.19 -66.64
C LYS A 9 12.50 5.22 -66.30
N ARG A 10 13.46 5.69 -65.50
CA ARG A 10 14.53 4.86 -64.91
C ARG A 10 13.97 4.12 -63.69
N ARG A 11 14.10 2.80 -63.66
CA ARG A 11 13.86 1.96 -62.48
C ARG A 11 15.07 2.03 -61.55
N SER A 12 14.79 2.18 -60.26
CA SER A 12 15.71 2.13 -59.13
C SER A 12 16.40 0.77 -59.02
N ALA A 13 17.71 0.81 -58.78
CA ALA A 13 18.51 -0.37 -58.46
C ALA A 13 18.75 -0.42 -56.94
N SER A 14 18.37 -1.55 -56.35
CA SER A 14 18.67 -1.94 -54.98
C SER A 14 20.12 -2.46 -54.90
N ARG A 15 20.84 -2.16 -53.82
CA ARG A 15 21.91 -3.03 -53.31
C ARG A 15 22.16 -2.79 -51.83
N SER A 16 22.53 -3.88 -51.18
CA SER A 16 22.29 -4.27 -49.78
C SER A 16 23.39 -3.88 -48.78
N GLU A 17 22.96 -3.79 -47.52
CA GLU A 17 23.59 -4.23 -46.26
C GLU A 17 25.06 -3.87 -45.96
N PHE A 18 25.24 -3.10 -44.89
CA PHE A 18 26.18 -3.47 -43.83
C PHE A 18 25.55 -3.19 -42.45
N THR A 19 25.61 -4.23 -41.63
CA THR A 19 25.16 -4.34 -40.24
C THR A 19 26.11 -3.62 -39.29
N ASP A 20 25.57 -2.79 -38.39
CA ASP A 20 26.10 -2.73 -37.02
C ASP A 20 24.97 -2.29 -36.08
N SER A 21 24.26 -3.27 -35.54
CA SER A 21 23.21 -3.08 -34.54
C SER A 21 23.73 -3.60 -33.21
N ASN A 22 24.52 -2.78 -32.52
CA ASN A 22 24.56 -2.81 -31.07
C ASN A 22 23.51 -1.82 -30.56
N PRO A 23 22.27 -2.24 -30.24
CA PRO A 23 21.49 -1.46 -29.31
C PRO A 23 22.20 -1.60 -27.95
N ILE A 24 22.92 -0.55 -27.57
CA ILE A 24 23.24 -0.31 -26.16
C ILE A 24 21.88 -0.34 -25.45
N LEU A 25 21.57 -1.45 -24.79
CA LEU A 25 20.45 -1.49 -23.86
C LEU A 25 20.75 -0.42 -22.82
N PRO A 26 19.92 0.62 -22.66
CA PRO A 26 20.03 1.40 -21.45
C PRO A 26 19.69 0.43 -20.32
N LEU A 27 20.68 0.08 -19.50
CA LEU A 27 20.39 -0.32 -18.12
C LEU A 27 19.65 0.90 -17.55
N SER A 28 18.33 0.87 -17.61
CA SER A 28 17.49 1.84 -16.93
C SER A 28 17.67 1.54 -15.45
N ASN A 29 18.72 2.10 -14.85
CA ASN A 29 18.76 2.35 -13.41
C ASN A 29 17.69 3.41 -13.15
N GLU A 30 16.43 3.00 -13.23
CA GLU A 30 15.31 3.84 -12.84
C GLU A 30 15.48 4.11 -11.35
N ILE A 31 15.78 5.37 -11.05
CA ILE A 31 15.84 5.90 -9.70
C ILE A 31 14.40 6.05 -9.24
N ILE A 32 14.01 5.28 -8.22
CA ILE A 32 12.67 5.26 -7.66
C ILE A 32 12.75 5.84 -6.24
N PRO A 33 12.42 7.13 -6.03
CA PRO A 33 12.41 7.72 -4.70
C PRO A 33 11.17 7.28 -3.92
N CYS A 34 11.33 7.06 -2.61
CA CYS A 34 10.21 6.84 -1.72
C CYS A 34 9.39 8.13 -1.59
N PRO A 35 8.06 8.11 -1.86
CA PRO A 35 7.23 9.30 -1.79
C PRO A 35 7.06 9.84 -0.37
N THR A 36 7.38 9.05 0.66
CA THR A 36 7.19 9.43 2.07
C THR A 36 8.46 10.03 2.69
N CYS A 37 9.64 9.49 2.40
CA CYS A 37 10.90 9.92 3.03
C CYS A 37 11.98 10.37 2.05
N GLY A 38 11.80 10.16 0.74
CA GLY A 38 12.76 10.53 -0.30
C GLY A 38 13.95 9.58 -0.46
N GLU A 39 14.04 8.48 0.31
CA GLU A 39 15.09 7.47 0.11
C GLU A 39 15.03 6.90 -1.32
N ILE A 40 16.20 6.72 -1.95
CA ILE A 40 16.33 6.31 -3.34
C ILE A 40 16.51 4.79 -3.45
N PHE A 41 15.71 4.16 -4.31
CA PHE A 41 15.78 2.75 -4.64
C PHE A 41 16.00 2.56 -6.13
N HIS A 42 16.58 1.42 -6.50
CA HIS A 42 16.80 1.01 -7.90
C HIS A 42 16.00 -0.24 -8.26
N ASN A 43 15.15 -0.72 -7.35
CA ASN A 43 14.32 -1.90 -7.50
C ASN A 43 12.97 -1.66 -6.80
N PRO A 44 11.83 -1.77 -7.53
CA PRO A 44 10.49 -1.58 -6.94
C PRO A 44 10.23 -2.46 -5.72
N ASN A 45 10.75 -3.70 -5.69
CA ASN A 45 10.56 -4.62 -4.57
C ASN A 45 11.26 -4.12 -3.29
N LEU A 46 12.40 -3.43 -3.43
CA LEU A 46 13.10 -2.84 -2.28
C LEU A 46 12.35 -1.62 -1.75
N LEU A 47 11.76 -0.81 -2.64
CA LEU A 47 10.90 0.30 -2.23
C LEU A 47 9.65 -0.22 -1.50
N GLU A 48 9.00 -1.26 -2.03
CA GLU A 48 7.83 -1.87 -1.38
C GLU A 48 8.18 -2.46 0.00
N LEU A 49 9.33 -3.14 0.11
CA LEU A 49 9.84 -3.63 1.39
C LEU A 49 10.14 -2.48 2.37
N HIS A 50 10.74 -1.40 1.89
CA HIS A 50 10.98 -0.20 2.69
C HIS A 50 9.65 0.41 3.18
N GLN A 51 8.68 0.60 2.28
CA GLN A 51 7.37 1.18 2.65
C GLN A 51 6.63 0.29 3.66
N SER A 52 6.59 -1.01 3.43
CA SER A 52 5.94 -1.98 4.33
C SER A 52 6.63 -2.16 5.67
N THR A 53 7.82 -1.58 5.90
CA THR A 53 8.55 -1.67 7.18
C THR A 53 8.75 -0.32 7.86
N LYS A 54 9.08 0.72 7.11
CA LYS A 54 9.36 2.08 7.60
C LYS A 54 8.13 2.98 7.60
N HIS A 55 7.16 2.69 6.73
CA HIS A 55 5.96 3.52 6.53
C HIS A 55 4.67 2.69 6.65
N ALA A 56 4.74 1.53 7.29
CA ALA A 56 3.57 0.68 7.54
C ALA A 56 2.53 1.34 8.45
N VAL A 57 2.96 2.33 9.24
CA VAL A 57 2.08 3.10 10.12
C VAL A 57 2.41 4.59 10.08
N SER A 58 1.41 5.43 10.32
CA SER A 58 1.55 6.87 10.55
C SER A 58 0.91 7.26 11.88
N GLU A 59 1.41 8.32 12.50
CA GLU A 59 0.80 8.86 13.71
C GLU A 59 -0.41 9.73 13.36
N LEU A 60 -1.49 9.58 14.13
CA LEU A 60 -2.63 10.49 14.07
C LEU A 60 -2.37 11.70 14.97
N CYS A 61 -2.40 12.88 14.36
CA CYS A 61 -2.23 14.18 15.00
C CYS A 61 -3.57 14.71 15.53
N ASP A 62 -3.55 15.75 16.36
CA ASP A 62 -4.77 16.29 17.01
C ASP A 62 -5.82 16.83 16.02
N GLY A 63 -5.42 17.13 14.78
CA GLY A 63 -6.32 17.52 13.70
C GLY A 63 -7.06 16.34 13.03
N ASP A 64 -6.62 15.10 13.27
CA ASP A 64 -7.22 13.92 12.64
C ASP A 64 -8.50 13.50 13.37
N SER A 65 -9.64 13.55 12.67
CA SER A 65 -10.93 13.09 13.21
C SER A 65 -10.86 11.64 13.74
N GLY A 66 -10.06 10.79 13.10
CA GLY A 66 -9.80 9.42 13.53
C GLY A 66 -9.16 9.33 14.92
N LYS A 67 -8.30 10.29 15.31
CA LYS A 67 -7.70 10.32 16.64
C LYS A 67 -8.77 10.48 17.72
N ASN A 68 -9.68 11.43 17.52
CA ASN A 68 -10.76 11.73 18.45
C ASN A 68 -11.73 10.56 18.59
N VAL A 69 -12.09 9.90 17.48
CA VAL A 69 -12.96 8.71 17.50
C VAL A 69 -12.33 7.58 18.32
N VAL A 70 -11.07 7.23 18.04
CA VAL A 70 -10.38 6.15 18.79
C VAL A 70 -10.22 6.51 20.26
N TRP A 71 -9.90 7.78 20.55
CA TRP A 71 -9.80 8.27 21.92
C TRP A 71 -11.12 8.12 22.70
N ILE A 72 -12.24 8.53 22.09
CA ILE A 72 -13.57 8.41 22.68
C ILE A 72 -13.89 6.94 22.93
N ILE A 73 -13.75 6.06 21.94
CA ILE A 73 -14.02 4.62 22.06
C ILE A 73 -13.19 4.00 23.20
N PHE A 74 -11.92 4.38 23.30
CA PHE A 74 -11.05 3.90 24.37
C PHE A 74 -11.52 4.36 25.75
N LYS A 75 -11.81 5.65 25.92
CA LYS A 75 -12.21 6.22 27.21
C LYS A 75 -13.59 5.77 27.66
N THR A 76 -14.55 5.61 26.75
CA THR A 76 -15.91 5.15 27.09
C THR A 76 -15.99 3.64 27.25
N GLY A 77 -15.11 2.88 26.58
CA GLY A 77 -15.05 1.42 26.70
C GLY A 77 -14.29 0.90 27.93
N TRP A 78 -13.58 1.77 28.68
CA TRP A 78 -12.81 1.37 29.84
C TRP A 78 -13.65 1.43 31.12
N VAL A 79 -13.74 0.32 31.85
CA VAL A 79 -14.69 0.14 32.96
C VAL A 79 -14.35 0.97 34.21
N GLU A 80 -13.06 1.23 34.46
CA GLU A 80 -12.58 1.96 35.65
C GLU A 80 -11.84 3.25 35.24
N TYR A 81 -12.52 4.40 35.28
CA TYR A 81 -11.95 5.70 34.86
C TYR A 81 -10.63 6.05 35.57
N ASP A 82 -10.57 5.83 36.88
CA ASP A 82 -9.39 6.13 37.72
C ASP A 82 -8.16 5.26 37.41
N ARG A 83 -8.34 4.14 36.69
CA ARG A 83 -7.25 3.24 36.27
C ARG A 83 -7.08 3.17 34.76
N SER A 84 -7.72 4.09 34.01
CA SER A 84 -7.54 4.11 32.55
C SER A 84 -6.10 4.50 32.20
N PRO A 85 -5.41 3.72 31.35
CA PRO A 85 -4.04 4.05 30.99
C PRO A 85 -4.01 5.34 30.16
N ASN A 86 -2.84 5.99 30.19
CA ASN A 86 -2.58 7.15 29.34
C ASN A 86 -2.26 6.71 27.92
N ILE A 87 -2.97 7.26 26.94
CA ILE A 87 -2.64 7.04 25.53
C ILE A 87 -1.55 8.04 25.15
N HIS A 88 -0.35 7.55 24.88
CA HIS A 88 0.75 8.40 24.43
C HIS A 88 0.65 8.74 22.94
N ARG A 89 0.34 7.75 22.10
CA ARG A 89 0.28 7.89 20.63
C ARG A 89 -0.77 6.96 20.04
N ILE A 90 -1.36 7.37 18.93
CA ILE A 90 -2.27 6.55 18.13
C ILE A 90 -1.67 6.42 16.74
N LEU A 91 -1.38 5.18 16.33
CA LEU A 91 -0.78 4.89 15.03
C LEU A 91 -1.83 4.26 14.12
N LYS A 92 -2.02 4.83 12.93
CA LYS A 92 -2.86 4.29 11.86
C LYS A 92 -2.04 3.32 11.02
N ILE A 93 -2.56 2.11 10.83
CA ILE A 93 -1.96 1.10 9.96
C ILE A 93 -2.32 1.35 8.51
N HIS A 94 -1.32 1.27 7.64
CA HIS A 94 -1.47 1.32 6.19
C HIS A 94 -1.44 -0.09 5.61
N ASN A 95 -2.63 -0.65 5.40
CA ASN A 95 -2.77 -1.97 4.80
C ASN A 95 -2.47 -1.91 3.29
N SER A 96 -1.84 -2.96 2.78
CA SER A 96 -1.63 -3.08 1.34
C SER A 96 -2.97 -3.24 0.59
N PRO A 97 -3.05 -2.84 -0.68
CA PRO A 97 -4.25 -3.05 -1.50
C PRO A 97 -4.70 -4.52 -1.53
N LYS A 98 -3.75 -5.46 -1.47
CA LYS A 98 -4.02 -6.90 -1.42
C LYS A 98 -4.78 -7.33 -0.17
N ILE A 99 -4.43 -6.78 0.99
CA ILE A 99 -5.09 -7.08 2.27
C ILE A 99 -6.49 -6.48 2.27
N LEU A 100 -6.62 -5.22 1.83
CA LEU A 100 -7.92 -4.54 1.72
C LEU A 100 -8.87 -5.28 0.78
N ALA A 101 -8.39 -5.74 -0.38
CA ALA A 101 -9.21 -6.51 -1.33
C ALA A 101 -9.75 -7.81 -0.71
N ARG A 102 -8.91 -8.55 0.03
CA ARG A 102 -9.33 -9.78 0.73
C ARG A 102 -10.36 -9.48 1.83
N PHE A 103 -10.18 -8.39 2.56
CA PHE A 103 -11.14 -7.95 3.57
C PHE A 103 -12.51 -7.65 2.94
N GLU A 104 -12.55 -6.85 1.87
CA GLU A 104 -13.81 -6.48 1.22
C GLU A 104 -14.48 -7.68 0.53
N GLU A 105 -13.73 -8.58 -0.10
CA GLU A 105 -14.29 -9.81 -0.68
C GLU A 105 -14.96 -10.70 0.38
N TYR A 106 -14.30 -10.85 1.54
CA TYR A 106 -14.87 -11.59 2.66
C TYR A 106 -16.11 -10.89 3.23
N ARG A 107 -16.07 -9.56 3.38
CA ARG A 107 -17.20 -8.75 3.84
C ARG A 107 -18.42 -8.94 2.95
N GLU A 108 -18.26 -8.87 1.63
CA GLU A 108 -19.34 -9.07 0.67
C GLU A 108 -19.89 -10.51 0.72
N THR A 109 -19.04 -11.49 0.99
CA THR A 109 -19.49 -12.87 1.22
C THR A 109 -20.38 -12.99 2.47
N VAL A 110 -20.04 -12.28 3.55
CA VAL A 110 -20.87 -12.24 4.78
C VAL A 110 -22.21 -11.55 4.50
N LYS A 111 -22.18 -10.40 3.82
CA LYS A 111 -23.39 -9.64 3.45
C LYS A 111 -24.34 -10.45 2.57
N ALA A 112 -23.80 -11.15 1.56
CA ALA A 112 -24.58 -12.02 0.68
C ALA A 112 -25.24 -13.19 1.43
N LYS A 113 -24.56 -13.77 2.42
CA LYS A 113 -25.13 -14.82 3.28
C LYS A 113 -26.23 -14.26 4.19
N ALA A 114 -26.01 -13.09 4.79
CA ALA A 114 -26.97 -12.43 5.65
C ALA A 114 -28.24 -12.01 4.91
N ALA A 115 -28.11 -11.49 3.69
CA ALA A 115 -29.24 -11.12 2.83
C ALA A 115 -30.15 -12.33 2.53
N ARG A 116 -29.56 -13.52 2.30
CA ARG A 116 -30.33 -14.76 2.10
C ARG A 116 -31.00 -15.25 3.40
N ALA A 117 -30.44 -14.92 4.55
CA ALA A 117 -30.96 -15.28 5.86
C ALA A 117 -31.99 -14.27 6.42
N GLY A 118 -32.20 -13.13 5.74
CA GLY A 118 -33.12 -12.07 6.17
C GLY A 118 -32.57 -11.20 7.32
N ASP A 119 -31.26 -11.20 7.57
CA ASP A 119 -30.63 -10.30 8.55
C ASP A 119 -30.27 -8.97 7.87
N GLU A 120 -31.19 -8.00 7.93
CA GLU A 120 -31.05 -6.70 7.28
C GLU A 120 -29.84 -5.91 7.78
N ARG A 121 -29.52 -6.00 9.08
CA ARG A 121 -28.38 -5.30 9.67
C ARG A 121 -27.08 -5.86 9.10
N CYS A 122 -26.90 -7.18 9.22
CA CYS A 122 -25.68 -7.84 8.77
C CYS A 122 -25.53 -7.77 7.23
N ALA A 123 -26.64 -7.74 6.48
CA ALA A 123 -26.61 -7.52 5.04
C ALA A 123 -26.09 -6.13 4.64
N ALA A 124 -26.31 -5.12 5.48
CA ALA A 124 -25.87 -3.75 5.21
C ALA A 124 -24.36 -3.56 5.44
N ASP A 125 -23.85 -4.00 6.59
CA ASP A 125 -22.48 -3.69 7.03
C ASP A 125 -21.52 -4.90 7.06
N GLY A 126 -22.03 -6.13 6.93
CA GLY A 126 -21.24 -7.37 7.05
C GLY A 126 -20.95 -7.76 8.49
N ASN A 127 -21.74 -7.26 9.45
CA ASN A 127 -21.51 -7.37 10.89
C ASN A 127 -20.12 -6.86 11.30
N GLU A 128 -19.66 -5.79 10.65
CA GLU A 128 -18.41 -5.13 10.98
C GLU A 128 -18.50 -4.50 12.37
N LEU A 129 -17.52 -4.80 13.22
CA LEU A 129 -17.46 -4.30 14.60
C LEU A 129 -16.03 -3.93 14.96
N LEU A 130 -15.85 -2.73 15.49
CA LEU A 130 -14.59 -2.31 16.09
C LEU A 130 -14.41 -2.99 17.46
N ARG A 131 -13.24 -3.59 17.67
CA ARG A 131 -12.88 -4.29 18.91
C ARG A 131 -11.43 -4.00 19.29
N PHE A 132 -11.14 -4.09 20.57
CA PHE A 132 -9.77 -4.07 21.07
C PHE A 132 -9.14 -5.46 20.97
N HIS A 133 -7.89 -5.50 20.52
CA HIS A 133 -7.08 -6.71 20.50
C HIS A 133 -5.74 -6.41 21.19
N CYS A 134 -5.52 -7.05 22.34
CA CYS A 134 -4.25 -6.96 23.05
C CYS A 134 -3.26 -7.95 22.43
N THR A 135 -2.03 -7.51 22.21
CA THR A 135 -0.98 -8.32 21.58
C THR A 135 0.38 -7.98 22.17
N THR A 136 1.41 -8.78 21.87
CA THR A 136 2.76 -8.56 22.37
C THR A 136 3.52 -7.56 21.51
N LEU A 137 4.24 -6.66 22.17
CA LEU A 137 5.14 -5.68 21.56
C LEU A 137 6.51 -5.81 22.22
N VAL A 138 7.52 -6.21 21.43
CA VAL A 138 8.90 -6.42 21.92
C VAL A 138 9.90 -5.43 21.33
N CYS A 139 9.43 -4.50 20.49
CA CYS A 139 10.25 -3.47 19.89
C CYS A 139 9.77 -2.07 20.31
N ASN A 140 10.48 -1.03 19.87
CA ASN A 140 10.21 0.35 20.25
C ASN A 140 9.13 1.02 19.38
N LEU A 141 8.28 0.27 18.69
CA LEU A 141 7.18 0.85 17.90
C LEU A 141 6.31 1.72 18.82
N GLY A 142 6.06 2.97 18.42
CA GLY A 142 5.31 3.92 19.23
C GLY A 142 6.15 4.68 20.27
N GLN A 143 7.39 4.28 20.56
CA GLN A 143 8.24 4.97 21.53
C GLN A 143 9.10 6.04 20.86
N ASN A 144 9.29 7.20 21.51
CA ASN A 144 10.21 8.27 21.07
C ASN A 144 10.05 8.65 19.58
N GLY A 145 8.82 8.71 19.08
CA GLY A 145 8.53 9.03 17.67
C GLY A 145 8.76 7.88 16.67
N ASN A 146 9.20 6.69 17.12
CA ASN A 146 9.44 5.56 16.25
C ASN A 146 8.11 5.02 15.67
N SER A 147 8.06 4.91 14.35
CA SER A 147 6.93 4.37 13.56
C SER A 147 7.37 3.26 12.61
N SER A 148 8.58 2.71 12.80
CA SER A 148 9.08 1.57 12.04
C SER A 148 8.76 0.27 12.77
N ILE A 149 8.29 -0.73 12.03
CA ILE A 149 8.09 -2.07 12.55
C ILE A 149 9.39 -2.88 12.54
N CYS A 150 9.45 -3.92 13.37
CA CYS A 150 10.57 -4.86 13.40
C CYS A 150 10.23 -6.17 12.66
N ASN A 151 11.24 -6.97 12.34
CA ASN A 151 11.08 -8.30 11.76
C ASN A 151 11.19 -9.43 12.80
N ASN A 152 11.11 -9.12 14.10
CA ASN A 152 11.21 -10.13 15.15
C ASN A 152 9.92 -10.97 15.20
N HIS A 153 10.04 -12.29 15.06
CA HIS A 153 8.93 -13.24 15.11
C HIS A 153 8.18 -13.26 16.45
N TYR A 154 8.82 -12.82 17.54
CA TYR A 154 8.18 -12.69 18.85
C TYR A 154 7.36 -11.40 19.01
N CYS A 155 7.41 -10.48 18.03
CA CYS A 155 6.62 -9.26 18.01
C CYS A 155 5.29 -9.47 17.29
N SER A 156 4.27 -9.96 18.00
CA SER A 156 2.96 -10.22 17.39
C SER A 156 2.34 -8.95 16.80
N ALA A 157 2.54 -7.78 17.42
CA ALA A 157 2.10 -6.49 16.88
C ALA A 157 2.66 -6.22 15.47
N CYS A 158 3.99 -6.31 15.29
CA CYS A 158 4.62 -6.10 13.98
C CYS A 158 4.26 -7.22 13.00
N GLY A 159 4.03 -8.45 13.48
CA GLY A 159 3.49 -9.53 12.67
C GLY A 159 2.15 -9.14 12.05
N ILE A 160 1.18 -8.75 12.89
CA ILE A 160 -0.16 -8.33 12.45
C ILE A 160 -0.09 -7.17 11.46
N ILE A 161 0.73 -6.14 11.72
CA ILE A 161 0.82 -4.96 10.83
C ILE A 161 1.30 -5.30 9.40
N ARG A 162 2.09 -6.37 9.23
CA ARG A 162 2.57 -6.77 7.89
C ARG A 162 1.56 -7.60 7.09
N PHE A 163 0.57 -8.21 7.74
CA PHE A 163 -0.30 -9.23 7.16
C PHE A 163 -1.73 -8.73 6.98
#